data_AF-A0A953BLW2-F1
#
_entry.id   AF-A0A953BLW2-F1
#
_cell.length_a   1.000
_cell.length_b   1.000
_cell.length_c   1.000
_cell.angle_alpha   90.00
_cell.angle_beta   90.00
_cell.angle_gamma   90.00
#
_symmetry.space_group_name_H-M   'P 1'
#
loop_
_entity.id
_entity.type
_entity.pdbx_description
1 polymer ?
#
loop_
_entity_poly.entity_id
_entity_poly.type
_entity_poly.pdbx_seq_one_letter_code
_entity_poly.pdbx_strand_id
1 'polypeptide(L)'
;MPPSDTILEWLKVALQFITSTIFAFGLVYTGLQFRHWRRAAYVSNFTKLVELQMQLRRMRVEDPSLARVYKHDVVDLQTDQEIREHFMNLMQLSIFEIVWFSHRMRQLPDDYYKSWVDRMKIIEQEESFQKMIDDKKMKILHDEFQRYVRDMTAQAVAAGKVT
;
A
#
# COMPACT_ATOMS: atom_id res chain seq x y z
N MET A 1 -3.87 -14.59 67.57
CA MET A 1 -3.96 -13.62 66.46
C MET A 1 -5.42 -13.27 66.26
N PRO A 2 -5.83 -12.00 66.37
CA PRO A 2 -7.22 -11.63 66.18
C PRO A 2 -7.62 -11.91 64.71
N PRO A 3 -8.85 -12.42 64.46
CA PRO A 3 -9.31 -12.81 63.12
C PRO A 3 -9.35 -11.65 62.11
N SER A 4 -9.24 -10.40 62.57
CA SER A 4 -9.12 -9.19 61.75
C SER A 4 -7.83 -9.14 60.94
N ASP A 5 -6.73 -9.69 61.46
CA ASP A 5 -5.41 -9.56 60.83
C ASP A 5 -5.29 -10.48 59.61
N THR A 6 -5.87 -11.68 59.71
CA THR A 6 -5.95 -12.64 58.61
C THR A 6 -6.77 -12.12 57.42
N ILE A 7 -7.89 -11.44 57.67
CA ILE A 7 -8.74 -10.87 56.60
C ILE A 7 -7.98 -9.75 55.87
N LEU A 8 -7.25 -8.91 56.62
CA LEU A 8 -6.46 -7.83 56.05
C LEU A 8 -5.30 -8.36 55.19
N GLU A 9 -4.65 -9.45 55.58
CA GLU A 9 -3.61 -10.11 54.79
C GLU A 9 -4.15 -10.67 53.48
N TRP A 10 -5.29 -11.38 53.51
CA TRP A 10 -5.93 -11.87 52.29
C TRP A 10 -6.34 -10.75 51.34
N LEU A 11 -6.84 -9.64 51.87
CA LEU A 11 -7.17 -8.45 51.06
C LEU A 11 -5.93 -7.85 50.38
N LYS A 12 -4.79 -7.77 51.09
CA LYS A 12 -3.53 -7.28 50.51
C LYS A 12 -3.03 -8.20 49.40
N VAL A 13 -3.07 -9.52 49.61
CA VAL A 13 -2.67 -10.50 48.59
C VAL A 13 -3.59 -10.44 47.38
N ALA A 14 -4.91 -10.34 47.59
CA ALA A 14 -5.87 -10.20 46.51
C ALA A 14 -5.64 -8.92 45.70
N LEU A 15 -5.43 -7.79 46.37
CA LEU A 15 -5.14 -6.51 45.70
C LEU A 15 -3.81 -6.55 44.94
N GLN A 16 -2.77 -7.13 45.54
CA GLN A 16 -1.47 -7.31 44.90
C GLN A 16 -1.58 -8.21 43.67
N PHE A 17 -2.35 -9.29 43.75
CA PHE A 17 -2.61 -10.18 42.64
C PHE A 17 -3.35 -9.49 41.50
N ILE A 18 -4.40 -8.71 41.81
CA ILE A 18 -5.15 -7.93 40.82
C ILE A 18 -4.24 -6.91 40.13
N THR A 19 -3.47 -6.14 40.92
CA THR A 19 -2.57 -5.13 40.37
C THR A 19 -1.46 -5.74 39.52
N SER A 20 -0.80 -6.81 39.97
CA SER A 20 0.21 -7.51 39.16
C SER A 20 -0.36 -8.06 37.86
N THR A 21 -1.60 -8.55 37.90
CA THR A 21 -2.31 -9.07 36.73
C THR A 21 -2.62 -7.95 35.74
N ILE A 22 -3.10 -6.80 36.22
CA ILE A 22 -3.34 -5.61 35.38
C ILE A 22 -2.05 -5.16 34.70
N PHE A 23 -0.93 -5.10 35.43
CA PHE A 23 0.37 -4.73 34.83
C PHE A 23 0.83 -5.74 33.79
N ALA A 24 0.72 -7.05 34.06
CA ALA A 24 1.09 -8.09 33.12
C ALA A 24 0.27 -8.00 31.82
N PHE A 25 -1.06 -7.92 31.91
CA PHE A 25 -1.92 -7.75 30.74
C PHE A 25 -1.70 -6.42 30.02
N GLY A 26 -1.45 -5.34 30.77
CA GLY A 26 -1.10 -4.04 30.22
C GLY A 26 0.16 -4.11 29.35
N LEU A 27 1.22 -4.74 29.84
CA LEU A 27 2.46 -4.91 29.08
C LEU A 27 2.27 -5.75 27.80
N VAL A 28 1.52 -6.85 27.89
CA VAL A 28 1.18 -7.67 26.73
C VAL A 28 0.39 -6.87 25.69
N TYR A 29 -0.63 -6.14 26.14
CA TYR A 29 -1.44 -5.29 25.27
C TYR A 29 -0.60 -4.18 24.62
N THR A 30 0.26 -3.49 25.38
CA THR A 30 1.18 -2.49 24.83
C THR A 30 2.12 -3.08 23.80
N GLY A 31 2.64 -4.29 24.01
CA GLY A 31 3.48 -4.98 23.02
C GLY A 31 2.73 -5.26 21.71
N LEU A 32 1.47 -5.70 21.80
CA LEU A 32 0.60 -5.88 20.63
C LEU A 32 0.34 -4.56 19.92
N GLN A 33 -0.05 -3.52 20.66
CA GLN A 33 -0.26 -2.17 20.12
C GLN A 33 0.98 -1.63 19.40
N PHE A 34 2.16 -1.79 19.99
CA PHE A 34 3.41 -1.35 19.38
C PHE A 34 3.70 -2.08 18.06
N ARG A 35 3.39 -3.37 17.96
CA ARG A 35 3.50 -4.13 16.71
C ARG A 35 2.52 -3.61 15.65
N HIS A 36 1.28 -3.32 16.02
CA HIS A 36 0.31 -2.72 15.09
C HIS A 36 0.74 -1.33 14.64
N TRP A 37 1.20 -0.49 15.57
CA TRP A 37 1.70 0.84 15.29
C TRP A 37 2.89 0.85 14.33
N ARG A 38 3.86 -0.05 14.52
CA ARG A 38 4.99 -0.19 13.57
C ARG A 38 4.53 -0.51 12.15
N ARG A 39 3.51 -1.35 11.98
CA ARG A 39 2.95 -1.68 10.66
C ARG A 39 2.24 -0.48 10.03
N ALA A 40 1.43 0.22 10.82
CA ALA A 40 0.74 1.43 10.37
C ALA A 40 1.73 2.53 9.98
N ALA A 41 2.79 2.74 10.77
CA ALA A 41 3.86 3.68 10.45
C ALA A 41 4.58 3.31 9.15
N TYR A 42 4.84 2.02 8.91
CA TYR A 42 5.47 1.58 7.67
C TYR A 42 4.59 1.84 6.44
N VAL A 43 3.29 1.54 6.52
CA VAL A 43 2.32 1.87 5.47
C VAL A 43 2.23 3.39 5.25
N SER A 44 2.18 4.17 6.32
CA SER A 44 2.13 5.64 6.23
C SER A 44 3.36 6.23 5.53
N ASN A 45 4.56 5.76 5.89
CA ASN A 45 5.80 6.19 5.26
C ASN A 45 5.82 5.82 3.77
N PHE A 46 5.40 4.60 3.43
CA PHE A 46 5.29 4.16 2.04
C PHE A 46 4.32 5.03 1.24
N THR A 47 3.11 5.26 1.75
CA THR A 47 2.11 6.13 1.12
C THR A 47 2.67 7.53 0.88
N LYS A 48 3.45 8.09 1.83
CA LYS A 48 4.05 9.41 1.66
C LYS A 48 5.09 9.45 0.54
N LEU A 49 5.92 8.41 0.41
CA LEU A 49 6.88 8.32 -0.69
C LEU A 49 6.17 8.25 -2.05
N VAL A 50 5.10 7.44 -2.15
CA VAL A 50 4.30 7.35 -3.36
C VAL A 50 3.61 8.68 -3.67
N GLU A 51 3.07 9.38 -2.68
CA GLU A 51 2.46 10.71 -2.85
C GLU A 51 3.45 11.72 -3.41
N LEU A 52 4.68 11.76 -2.89
CA LEU A 52 5.75 12.62 -3.42
C LEU A 52 6.07 12.28 -4.88
N GLN A 53 6.10 10.99 -5.24
CA GLN A 53 6.25 10.58 -6.64
C GLN A 53 5.05 11.00 -7.50
N MET A 54 3.83 10.90 -6.98
CA MET A 54 2.63 11.36 -7.68
C MET A 54 2.66 12.85 -7.93
N GLN A 55 3.18 13.66 -7.01
CA GLN A 55 3.35 15.10 -7.22
C GLN A 55 4.31 15.39 -8.39
N LEU A 56 5.44 14.66 -8.47
CA LEU A 56 6.37 14.77 -9.60
C LEU A 56 5.70 14.38 -10.93
N ARG A 57 4.90 13.31 -10.94
CA ARG A 57 4.17 12.86 -12.14
C ARG A 57 3.07 13.83 -12.54
N ARG A 58 2.36 14.39 -11.57
CA ARG A 58 1.31 15.39 -11.79
C ARG A 58 1.85 16.62 -12.52
N MET A 59 3.02 17.12 -12.13
CA MET A 59 3.67 18.21 -12.85
C MET A 59 3.92 17.88 -14.33
N ARG A 60 4.24 16.63 -14.67
CA ARG A 60 4.45 16.18 -16.07
C ARG A 60 3.15 16.00 -16.85
N VAL A 61 2.03 15.74 -16.16
CA VAL A 61 0.69 15.74 -16.76
C VAL A 61 0.24 17.17 -17.07
N GLU A 62 0.45 18.09 -16.11
CA GLU A 62 0.09 19.50 -16.24
C GLU A 62 0.96 20.19 -17.30
N ASP A 63 2.27 19.96 -17.27
CA ASP A 63 3.25 20.45 -18.25
C ASP A 63 4.06 19.30 -18.86
N PRO A 64 3.61 18.76 -20.02
CA PRO A 64 4.31 17.69 -20.75
C PRO A 64 5.73 18.04 -21.19
N SER A 65 6.08 19.33 -21.28
CA SER A 65 7.43 19.75 -21.66
C SER A 65 8.48 19.32 -20.63
N LEU A 66 8.08 19.22 -19.35
CA LEU A 66 8.95 18.76 -18.26
C LEU A 66 9.38 17.30 -18.40
N ALA A 67 8.58 16.48 -19.08
CA ALA A 67 8.93 15.08 -19.33
C ALA A 67 10.16 14.97 -20.25
N ARG A 68 10.36 15.94 -21.15
CA ARG A 68 11.47 15.96 -22.11
C ARG A 68 12.84 16.23 -21.47
N VAL A 69 12.87 16.68 -20.20
CA VAL A 69 14.10 16.87 -19.42
C VAL A 69 14.76 15.53 -19.10
N TYR A 70 13.95 14.50 -18.81
CA TYR A 70 14.42 13.15 -18.53
C TYR A 70 14.19 12.25 -19.75
N LYS A 71 14.95 12.52 -20.83
CA LYS A 71 14.78 11.88 -22.15
C LYS A 71 14.71 10.35 -22.10
N HIS A 72 15.37 9.72 -21.13
CA HIS A 72 15.39 8.26 -20.99
C HIS A 72 14.02 7.65 -20.63
N ASP A 73 13.13 8.39 -19.96
CA ASP A 73 11.83 7.90 -19.50
C ASP A 73 10.72 8.07 -20.56
N VAL A 74 10.96 8.84 -21.63
CA VAL A 74 9.92 9.24 -22.60
C VAL A 74 10.39 9.15 -24.07
N VAL A 75 11.46 8.40 -24.36
CA VAL A 75 12.07 8.29 -25.71
C VAL A 75 11.02 7.95 -26.77
N ASP A 76 10.04 7.14 -26.40
CA ASP A 76 9.06 6.55 -27.30
C ASP A 76 7.73 7.34 -27.35
N LEU A 77 7.56 8.36 -26.50
CA LEU A 77 6.36 9.22 -26.46
C LEU A 77 6.57 10.46 -27.34
N GLN A 78 5.77 10.59 -28.40
CA GLN A 78 5.95 11.59 -29.45
C GLN A 78 5.07 12.83 -29.23
N THR A 79 3.94 12.67 -28.54
CA THR A 79 2.96 13.75 -28.35
C THR A 79 2.73 14.09 -26.88
N ASP A 80 2.33 15.33 -26.62
CA ASP A 80 1.96 15.81 -25.28
C ASP A 80 0.78 15.02 -24.70
N GLN A 81 -0.11 14.50 -25.55
CA GLN A 81 -1.23 13.64 -25.13
C GLN A 81 -0.73 12.28 -24.63
N GLU A 82 0.15 11.61 -25.38
CA GLU A 82 0.73 10.33 -24.97
C GLU A 82 1.49 10.46 -23.64
N ILE A 83 2.20 11.58 -23.44
CA ILE A 83 2.88 11.90 -22.17
C ILE A 83 1.87 11.98 -21.02
N ARG A 84 0.76 12.69 -21.21
CA ARG A 84 -0.29 12.81 -20.19
C ARG A 84 -0.91 11.47 -19.85
N GLU A 85 -1.29 10.70 -20.86
CA GLU A 85 -1.88 9.37 -20.69
C GLU A 85 -0.94 8.42 -19.95
N HIS A 86 0.34 8.40 -20.34
CA HIS A 86 1.37 7.60 -19.68
C HIS A 86 1.52 7.97 -18.20
N PHE A 87 1.67 9.25 -17.86
CA PHE A 87 1.84 9.66 -16.46
C PHE A 87 0.55 9.52 -15.64
N MET A 88 -0.63 9.67 -16.25
CA MET A 88 -1.91 9.38 -15.61
C MET A 88 -2.03 7.89 -15.25
N ASN A 89 -1.67 7.00 -16.17
CA ASN A 89 -1.66 5.55 -15.94
C ASN A 89 -0.66 5.17 -14.84
N LEU A 90 0.54 5.77 -14.84
CA LEU A 90 1.51 5.58 -13.76
C LEU A 90 0.98 6.06 -12.40
N MET A 91 0.25 7.17 -12.35
CA MET A 91 -0.36 7.63 -11.09
C MET A 91 -1.44 6.66 -10.59
N GLN A 92 -2.30 6.15 -11.49
CA GLN A 92 -3.29 5.12 -11.12
C GLN A 92 -2.60 3.85 -10.59
N LEU A 93 -1.54 3.40 -11.26
CA LEU A 93 -0.76 2.23 -10.86
C LEU A 93 -0.10 2.42 -9.49
N SER A 94 0.40 3.62 -9.20
CA SER A 94 0.96 3.95 -7.88
C SER A 94 -0.08 3.99 -6.77
N ILE A 95 -1.31 4.46 -7.04
CA ILE A 95 -2.40 4.36 -6.07
C ILE A 95 -2.72 2.88 -5.80
N PHE A 96 -2.76 2.06 -6.86
CA PHE A 96 -2.97 0.63 -6.70
C PHE A 96 -1.85 -0.06 -5.92
N GLU A 97 -0.60 0.41 -6.05
CA GLU A 97 0.53 -0.07 -5.25
C GLU A 97 0.32 0.19 -3.75
N ILE A 98 -0.16 1.39 -3.37
CA ILE A 98 -0.54 1.71 -1.98
C ILE A 98 -1.59 0.74 -1.47
N VAL A 99 -2.62 0.48 -2.29
CA VAL A 99 -3.71 -0.43 -1.94
C VAL A 99 -3.21 -1.86 -1.73
N TRP A 100 -2.43 -2.39 -2.68
CA TRP A 100 -1.81 -3.72 -2.60
C TRP A 100 -0.90 -3.86 -1.38
N PHE A 101 -0.05 -2.86 -1.12
CA PHE A 101 0.87 -2.88 0.00
C PHE A 101 0.13 -2.81 1.34
N SER A 102 -0.88 -1.94 1.44
CA SER A 102 -1.71 -1.81 2.64
C SER A 102 -2.47 -3.10 2.95
N HIS A 103 -2.97 -3.79 1.92
CA HIS A 103 -3.60 -5.10 2.05
C HIS A 103 -2.62 -6.16 2.56
N ARG A 104 -1.42 -6.23 1.99
CA ARG A 104 -0.36 -7.16 2.44
C ARG A 104 0.04 -6.95 3.89
N MET A 105 -0.01 -5.69 4.36
CA MET A 105 0.26 -5.32 5.75
C MET A 105 -0.94 -5.55 6.69
N ARG A 106 -2.06 -6.08 6.18
CA ARG A 106 -3.34 -6.27 6.89
C ARG A 106 -3.87 -4.98 7.49
N GLN A 107 -3.70 -3.88 6.76
CA GLN A 107 -4.26 -2.56 7.10
C GLN A 107 -5.48 -2.23 6.24
N LEU A 108 -5.83 -3.09 5.28
CA LEU A 108 -6.95 -2.90 4.38
C LEU A 108 -7.82 -4.16 4.34
N PRO A 109 -9.16 -4.04 4.42
CA PRO A 109 -10.09 -5.16 4.26
C PRO A 109 -10.01 -5.83 2.87
N ASP A 110 -10.32 -7.13 2.82
CA ASP A 110 -10.25 -7.95 1.59
C ASP A 110 -11.26 -7.51 0.52
N ASP A 111 -12.46 -7.10 0.92
CA ASP A 111 -13.52 -6.63 0.03
C ASP A 111 -13.15 -5.30 -0.64
N TYR A 112 -12.58 -4.37 0.13
CA TYR A 112 -12.09 -3.10 -0.41
C TYR A 112 -10.90 -3.34 -1.36
N TYR A 113 -9.96 -4.22 -1.00
CA TYR A 113 -8.87 -4.61 -1.89
C TYR A 113 -9.38 -5.22 -3.20
N LYS A 114 -10.35 -6.15 -3.12
CA LYS A 114 -10.97 -6.77 -4.29
C LYS A 114 -11.60 -5.75 -5.23
N SER A 115 -12.26 -4.72 -4.70
CA SER A 115 -12.87 -3.66 -5.52
C SER A 115 -11.83 -2.91 -6.38
N TRP A 116 -10.62 -2.69 -5.83
CA TRP A 116 -9.51 -2.10 -6.57
C TRP A 116 -8.93 -3.04 -7.61
N VAL A 117 -8.78 -4.32 -7.28
CA VAL A 117 -8.34 -5.35 -8.25
C VAL A 117 -9.31 -5.41 -9.43
N ASP A 118 -10.61 -5.43 -9.19
CA ASP A 118 -11.61 -5.49 -10.25
C ASP A 118 -11.60 -4.22 -11.12
N ARG A 119 -11.35 -3.04 -10.53
CA ARG A 119 -11.14 -1.80 -11.29
C ARG A 119 -9.88 -1.86 -12.16
N MET A 120 -8.77 -2.39 -11.62
CA MET A 120 -7.53 -2.52 -12.38
C MET A 120 -7.66 -3.49 -13.56
N LYS A 121 -8.52 -4.51 -13.46
CA LYS A 121 -8.84 -5.40 -14.59
C LYS A 121 -9.57 -4.71 -15.74
N ILE A 122 -10.24 -3.59 -15.47
CA ILE A 122 -10.86 -2.77 -16.51
C ILE A 122 -9.79 -1.86 -17.12
N ILE A 123 -9.00 -1.18 -16.28
CA ILE A 123 -7.92 -0.29 -16.71
C ILE A 123 -6.87 -1.02 -17.55
N GLU A 124 -6.56 -2.27 -17.22
CA GLU A 124 -5.58 -3.04 -17.99
C GLU A 124 -6.04 -3.32 -19.42
N GLN A 125 -7.33 -3.26 -19.74
CA GLN A 125 -7.82 -3.47 -21.10
C GLN A 125 -7.58 -2.24 -22.00
N GLU A 126 -7.23 -1.09 -21.42
CA GLU A 126 -6.98 0.15 -22.14
C GLU A 126 -5.65 0.08 -22.90
N GLU A 127 -5.66 0.49 -24.18
CA GLU A 127 -4.47 0.46 -25.05
C GLU A 127 -3.31 1.29 -24.47
N SER A 128 -3.61 2.45 -23.89
CA SER A 128 -2.61 3.33 -23.26
C SER A 128 -1.95 2.68 -22.04
N PHE A 129 -2.67 1.80 -21.32
CA PHE A 129 -2.14 1.08 -20.18
C PHE A 129 -1.26 -0.10 -20.61
N GLN A 130 -1.70 -0.86 -21.62
CA GLN A 130 -0.90 -1.95 -22.21
C GLN A 130 0.44 -1.44 -22.74
N LYS A 131 0.42 -0.35 -23.53
CA LYS A 131 1.64 0.30 -24.02
C LYS A 131 2.60 0.70 -22.90
N MET A 132 2.07 1.16 -21.77
CA MET A 132 2.87 1.52 -20.60
C MET A 132 3.49 0.29 -19.91
N ILE A 133 2.74 -0.81 -19.77
CA ILE A 133 3.23 -2.05 -19.12
C ILE A 133 4.30 -2.74 -19.97
N ASP A 134 4.17 -2.68 -21.29
CA ASP A 134 5.14 -3.23 -22.24
C ASP A 134 6.44 -2.42 -22.30
N ASP A 135 6.44 -1.18 -21.82
CA ASP A 135 7.66 -0.37 -21.71
C ASP A 135 8.59 -0.94 -20.63
N LYS A 136 9.72 -1.51 -21.08
CA LYS A 136 10.78 -2.08 -20.24
C LYS A 136 11.43 -1.07 -19.30
N LYS A 137 11.27 0.23 -19.54
CA LYS A 137 11.86 1.32 -18.74
C LYS A 137 10.94 1.75 -17.58
N MET A 138 9.72 1.22 -17.50
CA MET A 138 8.80 1.53 -16.42
C MET A 138 9.41 1.13 -15.06
N LYS A 139 9.68 2.14 -14.22
CA LYS A 139 10.14 1.96 -12.84
C LYS A 139 8.96 1.96 -11.89
N ILE A 140 8.56 0.76 -11.48
CA ILE A 140 7.70 0.56 -10.32
C ILE A 140 8.59 0.53 -9.06
N LEU A 141 8.08 1.02 -7.93
CA LEU A 141 8.82 1.11 -6.67
C LEU A 141 9.20 -0.27 -6.09
N HIS A 142 8.35 -1.28 -6.28
CA HIS A 142 8.60 -2.65 -5.85
C HIS A 142 8.63 -3.65 -7.02
N ASP A 143 9.74 -4.39 -7.16
CA ASP A 143 9.88 -5.50 -8.10
C ASP A 143 8.81 -6.60 -7.89
N GLU A 144 8.35 -6.79 -6.64
CA GLU A 144 7.26 -7.72 -6.33
C GLU A 144 5.91 -7.25 -6.86
N PHE A 145 5.63 -5.95 -6.77
CA PHE A 145 4.39 -5.40 -7.31
C PHE A 145 4.41 -5.41 -8.84
N GLN A 146 5.57 -5.12 -9.45
CA GLN A 146 5.74 -5.25 -10.90
C GLN A 146 5.45 -6.68 -11.39
N ARG A 147 5.93 -7.70 -10.68
CA ARG A 147 5.59 -9.10 -10.98
C ARG A 147 4.09 -9.36 -10.81
N TYR A 148 3.49 -8.91 -9.71
CA TYR A 148 2.05 -9.06 -9.47
C TYR A 148 1.18 -8.47 -10.59
N VAL A 149 1.51 -7.26 -11.05
CA VAL A 149 0.77 -6.59 -12.14
C VAL A 149 0.96 -7.33 -13.46
N ARG A 150 2.18 -7.77 -13.78
CA ARG A 150 2.45 -8.56 -14.99
C ARG A 150 1.69 -9.88 -15.00
N ASP A 151 1.65 -10.58 -13.88
CA ASP A 151 0.91 -11.84 -13.75
C ASP A 151 -0.60 -11.62 -13.90
N MET A 152 -1.12 -10.53 -13.32
CA MET A 152 -2.53 -10.13 -13.47
C MET A 152 -2.89 -9.88 -14.94
N THR A 153 -2.07 -9.11 -15.65
CA THR A 153 -2.32 -8.78 -17.06
C THR A 153 -2.13 -9.99 -17.98
N ALA A 154 -1.14 -10.85 -17.73
CA ALA A 154 -0.95 -12.09 -18.48
C ALA A 154 -2.17 -13.03 -18.36
N GLN A 155 -2.80 -13.09 -17.18
CA GLN A 155 -4.03 -13.87 -16.97
C GLN A 155 -5.23 -13.26 -17.73
N ALA A 156 -5.32 -11.93 -17.83
CA ALA A 156 -6.39 -11.27 -18.58
C ALA A 156 -6.30 -11.55 -20.08
N VAL A 157 -5.09 -11.54 -20.64
CA VAL A 157 -4.81 -11.93 -22.04
C VAL A 157 -5.15 -13.40 -22.27
N ALA A 158 -4.70 -14.30 -21.39
CA ALA A 158 -5.00 -15.73 -21.49
C ALA A 158 -6.50 -16.07 -21.38
N ALA A 159 -7.28 -15.22 -20.70
CA ALA A 159 -8.72 -15.36 -20.58
C ALA A 159 -9.51 -14.87 -21.81
N GLY A 160 -8.84 -14.41 -22.88
CA GLY A 160 -9.49 -13.96 -24.12
C GLY A 160 -10.31 -12.68 -23.96
N LYS A 161 -10.04 -11.88 -22.93
CA LYS A 161 -10.75 -10.62 -22.64
C LYS A 161 -10.10 -9.38 -23.27
N VAL A 162 -9.05 -9.59 -24.05
CA VAL A 162 -8.35 -8.57 -24.82
C VAL A 162 -8.14 -9.16 -26.22
N THR A 163 -8.70 -8.51 -27.24
CA THR A 163 -8.40 -8.71 -28.66
C THR A 163 -7.52 -7.59 -29.15
#